data_AF-A0A9D0J588-F1
#
_entry.id   AF-A0A9D0J588-F1
#
_cell.length_a   1.000
_cell.length_b   1.000
_cell.length_c   1.000
_cell.angle_alpha   90.00
_cell.angle_beta   90.00
_cell.angle_gamma   90.00
#
_symmetry.space_group_name_H-M   'P 1'
#
loop_
_entity.id
_entity.type
_entity.pdbx_description
1 polymer ?
#
loop_
_entity_poly.entity_id
_entity_poly.type
_entity_poly.pdbx_seq_one_letter_code
_entity_poly.pdbx_strand_id
1 'polypeptide(L)'
;MKIKILSTLMLTSATALLYLGCGNGSANASNDAKTNYLRSLENENNISYAGKVNTDGSYITSMCYTRVKDDDGSLHNPCYSCHTKGRVPNYYNDTNLQKEYFFPETMLQNPFTNLFKDRSAAVAKISDSDILNYVRTSNYFDANGSIALAKVLPENWGGYRPDCYFDFDAEGFDHAPDGSITGWRAFRYYPFLGTFWPTNGSTDDVLIKLPEAFRQDGNGTEALEVYKINLAIVEAVVKQKSIALESSVDERLYGVDLNQNGVFDNTDEAVFNAADGFTKMAYVGKAKAQRQEGKVHLAGGLFPEGTEFLHSVRYIDWDEDEGHIRMAARMKELRYAIKREWKTYSELSRAADAERFEAQINGTTQGVMATFYGNYETGFENPQGWSYQGFIEARDGTLRPQTREETINCMGCHSHLGATTDSVFAFPRKFEGTDKT
;
A
#
# COMPACT_ATOMS: atom_id res chain seq x y z
N MET A 1 38.32 -66.29 -43.06
CA MET A 1 38.38 -67.58 -42.34
C MET A 1 38.82 -67.27 -40.90
N LYS A 2 37.85 -66.93 -40.04
CA LYS A 2 37.41 -67.73 -38.88
C LYS A 2 38.48 -67.88 -37.77
N ILE A 3 38.08 -67.46 -36.55
CA ILE A 3 38.49 -67.97 -35.21
C ILE A 3 39.77 -67.30 -34.65
N LYS A 4 39.87 -66.76 -33.42
CA LYS A 4 39.08 -66.83 -32.16
C LYS A 4 39.42 -65.61 -31.26
N ILE A 5 38.46 -65.22 -30.43
CA ILE A 5 38.56 -64.25 -29.32
C ILE A 5 38.98 -64.97 -28.03
N LEU A 6 39.86 -64.36 -27.23
CA LEU A 6 39.98 -64.51 -25.77
C LEU A 6 40.62 -63.21 -25.24
N SER A 7 39.87 -62.27 -24.64
CA SER A 7 39.54 -62.13 -23.21
C SER A 7 40.74 -62.02 -22.27
N THR A 8 40.93 -60.85 -21.63
CA THR A 8 41.28 -60.60 -20.20
C THR A 8 41.50 -59.09 -19.95
N LEU A 9 40.86 -58.54 -18.91
CA LEU A 9 41.16 -57.35 -18.06
C LEU A 9 39.81 -56.66 -17.69
N MET A 10 39.55 -56.10 -16.51
CA MET A 10 40.25 -55.98 -15.23
C MET A 10 39.21 -55.46 -14.21
N LEU A 11 39.36 -55.85 -12.95
CA LEU A 11 38.61 -55.38 -11.77
C LEU A 11 38.74 -53.87 -11.56
N THR A 12 37.65 -53.17 -11.22
CA THR A 12 37.65 -52.09 -10.21
C THR A 12 36.26 -51.95 -9.58
N SER A 13 36.20 -52.08 -8.26
CA SER A 13 35.00 -52.03 -7.43
C SER A 13 34.63 -50.58 -7.10
N ALA A 14 33.39 -50.18 -7.42
CA ALA A 14 32.84 -48.87 -7.07
C ALA A 14 31.99 -48.97 -5.78
N THR A 15 32.42 -48.27 -4.75
CA THR A 15 31.69 -48.04 -3.49
C THR A 15 30.62 -46.98 -3.73
N ALA A 16 29.34 -47.37 -3.75
CA ALA A 16 28.23 -46.43 -3.82
C ALA A 16 27.90 -45.90 -2.41
N LEU A 17 28.13 -44.60 -2.18
CA LEU A 17 27.54 -43.87 -1.07
C LEU A 17 26.06 -43.61 -1.36
N LEU A 18 25.18 -44.17 -0.53
CA LEU A 18 23.76 -43.80 -0.44
C LEU A 18 23.64 -42.46 0.28
N TYR A 19 23.42 -41.38 -0.48
CA TYR A 19 22.82 -40.16 0.07
C TYR A 19 21.30 -40.37 0.18
N LEU A 20 20.81 -40.59 1.40
CA LEU A 20 19.40 -40.48 1.74
C LEU A 20 19.01 -39.00 1.71
N GLY A 21 18.26 -38.61 0.68
CA GLY A 21 17.64 -37.29 0.57
C GLY A 21 16.44 -37.18 1.51
N CYS A 22 16.62 -36.48 2.63
CA CYS A 22 15.54 -35.89 3.40
C CYS A 22 15.45 -34.41 3.04
N GLY A 23 14.47 -34.03 2.20
CA GLY A 23 14.24 -32.62 1.88
C GLY A 23 13.49 -32.40 0.57
N ASN A 24 12.27 -32.94 0.40
CA ASN A 24 11.39 -32.55 -0.71
C ASN A 24 9.88 -32.71 -0.44
N GLY A 25 9.47 -33.18 0.74
CA GLY A 25 8.04 -33.39 1.07
C GLY A 25 7.30 -32.11 1.48
N SER A 26 7.95 -31.23 2.24
CA SER A 26 7.30 -30.04 2.82
C SER A 26 7.04 -28.92 1.80
N ALA A 27 8.00 -28.67 0.89
CA ALA A 27 7.86 -27.64 -0.13
C ALA A 27 6.79 -27.98 -1.20
N ASN A 28 6.62 -29.25 -1.53
CA ASN A 28 5.56 -29.68 -2.45
C ASN A 28 4.17 -29.56 -1.80
N ALA A 29 4.03 -29.97 -0.54
CA ALA A 29 2.75 -29.88 0.18
C ALA A 29 2.28 -28.43 0.37
N SER A 30 3.19 -27.47 0.65
CA SER A 30 2.83 -26.06 0.82
C SER A 30 2.44 -25.37 -0.50
N ASN A 31 3.07 -25.73 -1.61
CA ASN A 31 2.68 -25.26 -2.94
C ASN A 31 1.32 -25.83 -3.38
N ASP A 32 1.04 -27.08 -3.04
CA ASP A 32 -0.27 -27.71 -3.29
C ASP A 32 -1.38 -27.02 -2.48
N ALA A 33 -1.12 -26.67 -1.21
CA ALA A 33 -2.07 -25.95 -0.37
C ALA A 33 -2.43 -24.57 -0.92
N LYS A 34 -1.43 -23.77 -1.33
CA LYS A 34 -1.66 -22.46 -1.96
C LYS A 34 -2.45 -22.59 -3.26
N THR A 35 -2.10 -23.54 -4.11
CA THR A 35 -2.79 -23.77 -5.39
C THR A 35 -4.27 -24.15 -5.16
N ASN A 36 -4.54 -25.00 -4.18
CA ASN A 36 -5.91 -25.40 -3.83
C ASN A 36 -6.72 -24.23 -3.24
N TYR A 37 -6.11 -23.43 -2.37
CA TYR A 37 -6.73 -22.23 -1.80
C TYR A 37 -7.18 -21.26 -2.91
N LEU A 38 -6.28 -20.93 -3.84
CA LEU A 38 -6.60 -20.03 -4.95
C LEU A 38 -7.68 -20.60 -5.85
N ARG A 39 -7.61 -21.90 -6.19
CA ARG A 39 -8.63 -22.57 -7.01
C ARG A 39 -10.02 -22.55 -6.34
N SER A 40 -10.09 -22.70 -5.02
CA SER A 40 -11.35 -22.60 -4.27
C SER A 40 -11.95 -21.21 -4.44
N LEU A 41 -11.14 -20.18 -4.21
CA LEU A 41 -11.57 -18.78 -4.37
C LEU A 41 -12.01 -18.46 -5.80
N GLU A 42 -11.29 -18.92 -6.81
CA GLU A 42 -11.69 -18.74 -8.23
C GLU A 42 -13.08 -19.33 -8.50
N ASN A 43 -13.31 -20.56 -8.04
CA ASN A 43 -14.58 -21.26 -8.25
C ASN A 43 -15.74 -20.61 -7.48
N GLU A 44 -15.54 -20.27 -6.21
CA GLU A 44 -16.59 -19.71 -5.33
C GLU A 44 -17.00 -18.29 -5.75
N ASN A 45 -16.04 -17.51 -6.24
CA ASN A 45 -16.24 -16.11 -6.58
C ASN A 45 -16.46 -15.86 -8.08
N ASN A 46 -16.23 -16.87 -8.93
CA ASN A 46 -16.23 -16.73 -10.39
C ASN A 46 -15.27 -15.62 -10.85
N ILE A 47 -14.01 -15.72 -10.38
CA ILE A 47 -12.91 -14.79 -10.65
C ILE A 47 -11.71 -15.55 -11.20
N SER A 48 -10.67 -14.84 -11.65
CA SER A 48 -9.39 -15.46 -11.96
C SER A 48 -8.21 -14.66 -11.40
N TYR A 49 -7.26 -15.37 -10.79
CA TYR A 49 -6.00 -14.79 -10.32
C TYR A 49 -4.92 -14.77 -11.39
N ALA A 50 -4.96 -15.73 -12.33
CA ALA A 50 -3.98 -15.87 -13.41
C ALA A 50 -4.48 -15.36 -14.77
N GLY A 51 -5.79 -15.44 -15.02
CA GLY A 51 -6.41 -15.06 -16.28
C GLY A 51 -6.92 -13.62 -16.28
N LYS A 52 -6.98 -13.03 -17.47
CA LYS A 52 -7.73 -11.79 -17.73
C LYS A 52 -9.22 -12.11 -17.78
N VAL A 53 -10.02 -11.33 -17.05
CA VAL A 53 -11.48 -11.47 -17.02
C VAL A 53 -12.14 -10.35 -17.83
N ASN A 54 -11.70 -9.11 -17.66
CA ASN A 54 -12.30 -7.95 -18.33
C ASN A 54 -11.29 -7.17 -19.15
N THR A 55 -10.27 -6.59 -18.51
CA THR A 55 -9.36 -5.63 -19.13
C THR A 55 -8.00 -5.60 -18.45
N ASP A 56 -6.95 -5.39 -19.24
CA ASP A 56 -5.60 -5.09 -18.71
C ASP A 56 -5.45 -3.61 -18.33
N GLY A 57 -6.41 -2.77 -18.72
CA GLY A 57 -6.42 -1.34 -18.46
C GLY A 57 -7.13 -0.93 -17.18
N SER A 58 -7.30 -1.82 -16.19
CA SER A 58 -8.06 -1.53 -14.97
C SER A 58 -7.44 -0.42 -14.09
N TYR A 59 -6.19 -0.03 -14.36
CA TYR A 59 -5.53 1.15 -13.79
C TYR A 59 -6.16 2.46 -14.28
N ILE A 60 -6.80 2.48 -15.44
CA ILE A 60 -7.69 3.57 -15.85
C ILE A 60 -9.02 3.32 -15.15
N THR A 61 -9.13 3.81 -13.92
CA THR A 61 -10.27 3.51 -13.04
C THR A 61 -11.60 4.04 -13.59
N SER A 62 -12.72 3.58 -13.02
CA SER A 62 -14.05 4.03 -13.43
C SER A 62 -14.26 5.54 -13.32
N MET A 63 -13.56 6.20 -12.38
CA MET A 63 -13.64 7.64 -12.16
C MET A 63 -13.18 8.44 -13.38
N CYS A 64 -12.36 7.84 -14.25
CA CYS A 64 -11.85 8.45 -15.47
C CYS A 64 -12.91 8.62 -16.57
N TYR A 65 -14.04 7.92 -16.50
CA TYR A 65 -15.12 7.91 -17.52
C TYR A 65 -16.30 8.82 -17.16
N THR A 66 -16.07 9.77 -16.27
CA THR A 66 -17.10 10.71 -15.82
C THR A 66 -17.59 11.61 -16.96
N ARG A 67 -18.88 11.98 -16.90
CA ARG A 67 -19.46 12.95 -17.83
C ARG A 67 -18.89 14.34 -17.51
N VAL A 68 -18.22 14.95 -18.48
CA VAL A 68 -17.58 16.28 -18.36
C VAL A 68 -18.44 17.43 -18.88
N LYS A 69 -19.62 17.12 -19.43
CA LYS A 69 -20.55 18.10 -19.96
C LYS A 69 -21.98 17.67 -19.66
N ASP A 70 -22.73 18.54 -19.01
CA ASP A 70 -24.15 18.33 -18.75
C ASP A 70 -25.03 18.65 -19.96
N ASP A 71 -26.31 18.27 -19.90
CA ASP A 71 -27.28 18.44 -20.99
C ASP A 71 -27.56 19.93 -21.28
N ASP A 72 -27.37 20.81 -20.30
CA ASP A 72 -27.48 22.27 -20.42
C ASP A 72 -26.22 22.92 -21.04
N GLY A 73 -25.17 22.13 -21.27
CA GLY A 73 -23.89 22.57 -21.82
C GLY A 73 -22.84 22.99 -20.79
N SER A 74 -23.15 22.95 -19.49
CA SER A 74 -22.19 23.21 -18.40
C SER A 74 -21.03 22.23 -18.45
N LEU A 75 -19.80 22.74 -18.30
CA LEU A 75 -18.56 21.95 -18.35
C LEU A 75 -18.01 21.71 -16.95
N HIS A 76 -17.59 20.47 -16.70
CA HIS A 76 -16.97 20.03 -15.46
C HIS A 76 -15.61 19.41 -15.74
N ASN A 77 -14.60 19.76 -14.95
CA ASN A 77 -13.29 19.13 -15.01
C ASN A 77 -13.00 18.48 -13.66
N PRO A 78 -13.46 17.24 -13.41
CA PRO A 78 -13.11 16.49 -12.21
C PRO A 78 -11.68 15.94 -12.26
N CYS A 79 -11.05 15.86 -13.44
CA CYS A 79 -9.68 15.36 -13.62
C CYS A 79 -8.63 16.21 -12.89
N TYR A 80 -8.91 17.49 -12.63
CA TYR A 80 -8.01 18.42 -11.95
C TYR A 80 -7.57 17.98 -10.55
N SER A 81 -8.36 17.15 -9.87
CA SER A 81 -8.02 16.69 -8.51
C SER A 81 -6.82 15.74 -8.53
N CYS A 82 -6.70 14.93 -9.58
CA CYS A 82 -5.71 13.87 -9.72
C CYS A 82 -4.52 14.27 -10.61
N HIS A 83 -4.84 14.91 -11.74
CA HIS A 83 -3.86 15.24 -12.77
C HIS A 83 -3.34 16.65 -12.54
N THR A 84 -2.14 16.80 -12.01
CA THR A 84 -1.59 18.10 -11.59
C THR A 84 -0.12 18.20 -11.92
N LYS A 85 0.47 19.37 -11.72
CA LYS A 85 1.94 19.45 -11.73
C LYS A 85 2.45 18.92 -10.40
N GLY A 86 3.23 17.83 -10.43
CA GLY A 86 3.87 17.27 -9.27
C GLY A 86 4.80 18.26 -8.56
N ARG A 87 4.86 18.12 -7.23
CA ARG A 87 5.85 18.82 -6.39
C ARG A 87 7.06 17.91 -6.22
N VAL A 88 8.25 18.41 -6.52
CA VAL A 88 9.52 17.69 -6.33
C VAL A 88 9.59 17.09 -4.92
N PRO A 89 9.89 15.78 -4.78
CA PRO A 89 10.49 14.88 -5.79
C PRO A 89 9.51 14.10 -6.67
N ASN A 90 8.22 14.46 -6.68
CA ASN A 90 7.31 14.01 -7.73
C ASN A 90 7.50 14.85 -8.99
N TYR A 91 8.13 14.27 -10.02
CA TYR A 91 8.41 14.92 -11.30
C TYR A 91 7.30 14.72 -12.34
N TYR A 92 6.27 13.92 -12.05
CA TYR A 92 5.13 13.76 -12.94
C TYR A 92 4.39 15.08 -13.12
N ASN A 93 4.14 15.44 -14.37
CA ASN A 93 3.26 16.55 -14.71
C ASN A 93 2.36 16.08 -15.84
N ASP A 94 1.18 15.68 -15.44
CA ASP A 94 0.13 15.05 -16.22
C ASP A 94 -1.06 16.01 -16.46
N THR A 95 -0.84 17.32 -16.28
CA THR A 95 -1.85 18.36 -16.48
C THR A 95 -2.46 18.37 -17.89
N ASN A 96 -1.78 17.84 -18.90
CA ASN A 96 -2.31 17.67 -20.24
C ASN A 96 -3.52 16.73 -20.27
N LEU A 97 -3.58 15.73 -19.39
CA LEU A 97 -4.71 14.78 -19.30
C LEU A 97 -6.01 15.44 -18.82
N GLN A 98 -5.97 16.67 -18.30
CA GLN A 98 -7.17 17.46 -18.04
C GLN A 98 -7.83 17.99 -19.31
N LYS A 99 -7.08 18.11 -20.41
CA LYS A 99 -7.55 18.71 -21.67
C LYS A 99 -7.77 17.68 -22.77
N GLU A 100 -7.05 16.56 -22.69
CA GLU A 100 -6.98 15.56 -23.74
C GLU A 100 -7.30 14.18 -23.18
N TYR A 101 -8.19 13.47 -23.86
CA TYR A 101 -8.54 12.10 -23.50
C TYR A 101 -7.55 11.12 -24.14
N PHE A 102 -6.37 10.98 -23.52
CA PHE A 102 -5.24 10.22 -24.06
C PHE A 102 -5.25 8.74 -23.61
N PHE A 103 -6.36 8.04 -23.83
CA PHE A 103 -6.47 6.63 -23.43
C PHE A 103 -5.98 5.69 -24.54
N PRO A 104 -5.55 4.47 -24.19
CA PRO A 104 -5.45 3.38 -25.15
C PRO A 104 -6.76 3.17 -25.89
N GLU A 105 -6.70 2.78 -27.16
CA GLU A 105 -7.88 2.61 -28.03
C GLU A 105 -8.96 1.74 -27.38
N THR A 106 -8.55 0.61 -26.80
CA THR A 106 -9.45 -0.35 -26.12
C THR A 106 -10.09 0.20 -24.85
N MET A 107 -9.56 1.30 -24.31
CA MET A 107 -10.05 1.97 -23.11
C MET A 107 -10.82 3.25 -23.45
N LEU A 108 -11.01 3.61 -24.72
CA LEU A 108 -11.94 4.68 -25.09
C LEU A 108 -13.40 4.33 -24.75
N GLN A 109 -13.69 3.03 -24.62
CA GLN A 109 -14.96 2.52 -24.12
C GLN A 109 -14.82 2.11 -22.66
N ASN A 110 -15.77 2.53 -21.82
CA ASN A 110 -15.78 2.21 -20.40
C ASN A 110 -15.95 0.69 -20.19
N PRO A 111 -14.94 -0.02 -19.63
CA PRO A 111 -15.02 -1.46 -19.43
C PRO A 111 -15.80 -1.87 -18.16
N PHE A 112 -16.13 -0.91 -17.28
CA PHE A 112 -16.75 -1.16 -15.98
C PHE A 112 -18.27 -1.35 -16.10
N THR A 113 -18.69 -2.42 -16.76
CA THR A 113 -20.11 -2.72 -17.05
C THR A 113 -21.00 -2.83 -15.82
N ASN A 114 -20.44 -3.18 -14.65
CA ASN A 114 -21.17 -3.28 -13.38
C ASN A 114 -21.77 -1.94 -12.90
N LEU A 115 -21.26 -0.80 -13.39
CA LEU A 115 -21.80 0.53 -13.09
C LEU A 115 -23.16 0.79 -13.75
N PHE A 116 -23.43 0.12 -14.87
CA PHE A 116 -24.64 0.31 -15.66
C PHE A 116 -25.72 -0.72 -15.37
N LYS A 117 -25.50 -1.61 -14.39
CA LYS A 117 -26.49 -2.59 -13.95
C LYS A 117 -27.43 -1.96 -12.94
N ASP A 118 -28.70 -1.81 -13.31
CA ASP A 118 -29.75 -1.38 -12.40
C ASP A 118 -30.01 -2.46 -11.33
N ARG A 119 -29.78 -2.09 -10.07
CA ARG A 119 -30.02 -2.95 -8.90
C ARG A 119 -31.20 -2.46 -8.05
N SER A 120 -31.96 -1.45 -8.49
CA SER A 120 -33.02 -0.81 -7.69
C SER A 120 -34.06 -1.81 -7.19
N ALA A 121 -34.51 -2.72 -8.05
CA ALA A 121 -35.48 -3.75 -7.67
C ALA A 121 -34.91 -4.82 -6.70
N ALA A 122 -33.59 -5.03 -6.70
CA ALA A 122 -32.94 -5.91 -5.74
C ALA A 122 -32.73 -5.20 -4.40
N VAL A 123 -32.25 -3.95 -4.43
CA VAL A 123 -32.04 -3.10 -3.26
C VAL A 123 -33.34 -2.84 -2.51
N ALA A 124 -34.45 -2.59 -3.22
CA ALA A 124 -35.76 -2.36 -2.62
C ALA A 124 -36.32 -3.57 -1.83
N LYS A 125 -35.69 -4.74 -1.93
CA LYS A 125 -36.04 -5.95 -1.15
C LYS A 125 -35.18 -6.13 0.10
N ILE A 126 -34.14 -5.32 0.27
CA ILE A 126 -33.23 -5.38 1.41
C ILE A 126 -33.80 -4.45 2.48
N SER A 127 -34.08 -4.99 3.66
CA SER A 127 -34.57 -4.18 4.78
C SER A 127 -33.44 -3.39 5.45
N ASP A 128 -33.78 -2.29 6.13
CA ASP A 128 -32.80 -1.55 6.94
C ASP A 128 -32.15 -2.44 8.00
N SER A 129 -32.90 -3.36 8.60
CA SER A 129 -32.37 -4.35 9.54
C SER A 129 -31.36 -5.30 8.89
N ASP A 130 -31.57 -5.70 7.64
CA ASP A 130 -30.60 -6.54 6.91
C ASP A 130 -29.32 -5.76 6.62
N ILE A 131 -29.45 -4.49 6.22
CA ILE A 131 -28.29 -3.61 5.97
C ILE A 131 -27.49 -3.42 7.26
N LEU A 132 -28.16 -3.04 8.35
CA LEU A 132 -27.50 -2.81 9.64
C LEU A 132 -26.83 -4.08 10.17
N ASN A 133 -27.52 -5.23 10.10
CA ASN A 133 -26.93 -6.51 10.48
C ASN A 133 -25.70 -6.85 9.63
N TYR A 134 -25.78 -6.61 8.31
CA TYR A 134 -24.67 -6.85 7.40
C TYR A 134 -23.46 -5.98 7.76
N VAL A 135 -23.60 -4.65 7.84
CA VAL A 135 -22.45 -3.75 8.11
C VAL A 135 -21.89 -3.89 9.53
N ARG A 136 -22.71 -4.31 10.51
CA ARG A 136 -22.27 -4.55 11.90
C ARG A 136 -21.60 -5.92 12.08
N THR A 137 -21.72 -6.83 11.12
CA THR A 137 -21.06 -8.15 11.17
C THR A 137 -19.64 -8.06 10.59
N SER A 138 -18.62 -8.19 11.45
CA SER A 138 -17.23 -8.19 11.01
C SER A 138 -16.92 -9.35 10.06
N ASN A 139 -16.15 -9.05 9.01
CA ASN A 139 -15.49 -10.03 8.14
C ASN A 139 -13.97 -10.02 8.30
N TYR A 140 -13.44 -9.22 9.23
CA TYR A 140 -12.01 -9.10 9.50
C TYR A 140 -11.61 -9.90 10.74
N PHE A 141 -12.42 -9.84 11.81
CA PHE A 141 -12.24 -10.64 13.02
C PHE A 141 -13.17 -11.85 13.04
N ASP A 142 -12.66 -13.00 13.48
CA ASP A 142 -13.48 -14.17 13.79
C ASP A 142 -14.11 -14.06 15.19
N ALA A 143 -14.94 -15.04 15.57
CA ALA A 143 -15.63 -15.07 16.86
C ALA A 143 -14.69 -15.13 18.08
N ASN A 144 -13.41 -15.46 17.88
CA ASN A 144 -12.39 -15.46 18.94
C ASN A 144 -11.56 -14.17 18.94
N GLY A 145 -11.93 -13.16 18.14
CA GLY A 145 -11.20 -11.90 18.02
C GLY A 145 -9.90 -12.01 17.23
N SER A 146 -9.65 -13.12 16.51
CA SER A 146 -8.46 -13.26 15.68
C SER A 146 -8.69 -12.73 14.27
N ILE A 147 -7.63 -12.29 13.60
CA ILE A 147 -7.70 -11.82 12.21
C ILE A 147 -7.99 -13.01 11.27
N ALA A 148 -9.21 -13.08 10.75
CA ALA A 148 -9.72 -14.22 10.00
C ALA A 148 -8.91 -14.48 8.72
N LEU A 149 -8.63 -13.42 7.96
CA LEU A 149 -7.84 -13.50 6.72
C LEU A 149 -6.42 -14.03 6.99
N ALA A 150 -5.77 -13.59 8.07
CA ALA A 150 -4.42 -14.02 8.41
C ALA A 150 -4.33 -15.52 8.72
N LYS A 151 -5.43 -16.16 9.18
CA LYS A 151 -5.49 -17.61 9.44
C LYS A 151 -5.67 -18.44 8.17
N VAL A 152 -6.46 -17.95 7.21
CA VAL A 152 -6.80 -18.72 6.00
C VAL A 152 -5.76 -18.57 4.89
N LEU A 153 -4.95 -17.51 4.92
CA LEU A 153 -3.86 -17.34 3.98
C LEU A 153 -2.82 -18.48 4.14
N PRO A 154 -2.41 -19.16 3.04
CA PRO A 154 -1.40 -20.22 3.08
C PRO A 154 -0.13 -19.80 3.82
N GLU A 155 0.53 -20.70 4.55
CA GLU A 155 1.73 -20.37 5.34
C GLU A 155 2.84 -19.71 4.47
N ASN A 156 3.01 -20.20 3.24
CA ASN A 156 3.98 -19.69 2.26
C ASN A 156 3.46 -18.49 1.45
N TRP A 157 2.43 -17.76 1.90
CA TRP A 157 1.99 -16.50 1.30
C TRP A 157 3.10 -15.45 1.42
N GLY A 158 3.61 -14.98 0.28
CA GLY A 158 4.73 -14.03 0.18
C GLY A 158 4.34 -12.56 0.27
N GLY A 159 3.04 -12.27 0.32
CA GLY A 159 2.49 -10.92 0.48
C GLY A 159 2.35 -10.46 1.92
N TYR A 160 1.62 -9.36 2.07
CA TYR A 160 1.19 -8.92 3.38
C TYR A 160 0.28 -9.96 4.02
N ARG A 161 0.59 -10.33 5.26
CA ARG A 161 -0.30 -11.08 6.14
C ARG A 161 -0.85 -10.08 7.17
N PRO A 162 -2.17 -9.87 7.22
CA PRO A 162 -2.78 -8.91 8.15
C PRO A 162 -2.36 -9.14 9.60
N ASP A 163 -1.91 -8.06 10.24
CA ASP A 163 -1.35 -8.04 11.60
C ASP A 163 -1.82 -6.84 12.45
N CYS A 164 -2.79 -6.06 11.94
CA CYS A 164 -3.36 -4.91 12.65
C CYS A 164 -4.67 -5.28 13.34
N TYR A 165 -4.86 -4.88 14.60
CA TYR A 165 -6.06 -5.21 15.38
C TYR A 165 -7.07 -4.07 15.46
N PHE A 166 -6.74 -2.90 14.91
CA PHE A 166 -7.55 -1.67 14.99
C PHE A 166 -7.98 -1.33 16.43
N ASP A 167 -7.14 -1.71 17.40
CA ASP A 167 -7.33 -1.42 18.83
C ASP A 167 -6.37 -0.30 19.22
N PHE A 168 -6.81 0.93 19.00
CA PHE A 168 -5.96 2.11 19.11
C PHE A 168 -5.96 2.70 20.52
N ASP A 169 -4.77 2.97 21.05
CA ASP A 169 -4.62 3.81 22.23
C ASP A 169 -4.92 5.30 21.93
N ALA A 170 -4.86 6.12 22.98
CA ALA A 170 -5.08 7.57 22.85
C ALA A 170 -4.01 8.28 22.01
N GLU A 171 -2.88 7.64 21.69
CA GLU A 171 -1.82 8.17 20.82
C GLU A 171 -1.91 7.65 19.36
N GLY A 172 -2.89 6.78 19.09
CA GLY A 172 -3.17 6.16 17.81
C GLY A 172 -2.38 4.89 17.52
N PHE A 173 -1.65 4.34 18.49
CA PHE A 173 -0.92 3.07 18.31
C PHE A 173 -1.87 1.88 18.44
N ASP A 174 -1.74 0.93 17.52
CA ASP A 174 -2.50 -0.32 17.51
C ASP A 174 -1.90 -1.36 18.47
N HIS A 175 -2.76 -2.01 19.25
CA HIS A 175 -2.39 -3.04 20.22
C HIS A 175 -2.86 -4.42 19.80
N ALA A 176 -1.98 -5.41 19.94
CA ALA A 176 -2.34 -6.82 19.85
C ALA A 176 -3.12 -7.27 21.10
N PRO A 177 -3.80 -8.44 21.07
CA PRO A 177 -4.57 -8.95 22.21
C PRO A 177 -3.77 -9.21 23.48
N ASP A 178 -2.45 -9.32 23.39
CA ASP A 178 -1.55 -9.45 24.54
C ASP A 178 -1.12 -8.08 25.14
N GLY A 179 -1.64 -6.98 24.57
CA GLY A 179 -1.35 -5.60 24.96
C GLY A 179 -0.10 -5.01 24.31
N SER A 180 0.67 -5.77 23.52
CA SER A 180 1.85 -5.27 22.84
C SER A 180 1.49 -4.35 21.66
N ILE A 181 2.33 -3.35 21.40
CA ILE A 181 2.16 -2.44 20.25
C ILE A 181 2.56 -3.19 18.98
N THR A 182 1.67 -3.25 17.98
CA THR A 182 1.96 -3.88 16.66
C THR A 182 2.91 -3.02 15.81
N GLY A 183 2.95 -1.74 16.15
CA GLY A 183 3.71 -0.69 15.48
C GLY A 183 2.95 -0.01 14.36
N TRP A 184 1.73 -0.44 14.06
CA TRP A 184 0.82 0.40 13.27
C TRP A 184 0.38 1.61 14.09
N ARG A 185 0.32 2.76 13.40
CA ARG A 185 -0.16 4.01 13.99
C ARG A 185 -1.17 4.69 13.07
N ALA A 186 -2.37 4.94 13.59
CA ALA A 186 -3.38 5.74 12.93
C ALA A 186 -2.99 7.24 12.95
N PHE A 187 -3.45 7.99 11.94
CA PHE A 187 -3.29 9.43 11.90
C PHE A 187 -4.50 10.10 11.26
N ARG A 188 -4.81 11.33 11.67
CA ARG A 188 -5.89 12.15 11.08
C ARG A 188 -5.38 12.81 9.81
N TYR A 189 -6.17 12.79 8.74
CA TYR A 189 -5.81 13.41 7.45
C TYR A 189 -7.05 13.91 6.72
N TYR A 190 -6.85 14.80 5.74
CA TYR A 190 -7.90 15.17 4.80
C TYR A 190 -8.06 14.07 3.74
N PRO A 191 -9.22 13.40 3.64
CA PRO A 191 -9.46 12.43 2.58
C PRO A 191 -9.28 13.06 1.20
N PHE A 192 -8.85 12.25 0.23
CA PHE A 192 -8.73 12.73 -1.14
C PHE A 192 -10.11 13.06 -1.72
N LEU A 193 -10.16 14.02 -2.65
CA LEU A 193 -11.43 14.56 -3.15
C LEU A 193 -12.22 13.47 -3.88
N GLY A 194 -13.49 13.29 -3.50
CA GLY A 194 -14.42 12.41 -4.19
C GLY A 194 -14.16 10.90 -4.05
N THR A 195 -13.28 10.47 -3.13
CA THR A 195 -13.02 9.05 -2.88
C THR A 195 -13.89 8.50 -1.75
N PHE A 196 -13.34 8.37 -0.54
CA PHE A 196 -13.93 7.65 0.60
C PHE A 196 -14.74 8.57 1.51
N TRP A 197 -15.60 9.40 0.90
CA TRP A 197 -16.45 10.32 1.64
C TRP A 197 -17.73 9.61 2.09
N PRO A 198 -18.27 9.94 3.29
CA PRO A 198 -19.50 9.34 3.76
C PRO A 198 -20.68 9.43 2.77
N THR A 199 -20.74 10.52 2.00
CA THR A 199 -21.75 10.73 0.94
C THR A 199 -21.67 9.71 -0.19
N ASN A 200 -20.53 9.03 -0.35
CA ASN A 200 -20.30 7.96 -1.31
C ASN A 200 -20.55 6.56 -0.68
N GLY A 201 -21.16 6.51 0.52
CA GLY A 201 -21.47 5.27 1.22
C GLY A 201 -20.23 4.51 1.73
N SER A 202 -19.09 5.19 1.85
CA SER A 202 -17.82 4.62 2.30
C SER A 202 -17.09 5.59 3.20
N THR A 203 -16.23 5.07 4.06
CA THR A 203 -15.26 5.84 4.85
C THR A 203 -13.98 5.03 4.96
N ASP A 204 -12.87 5.67 5.26
CA ASP A 204 -11.56 5.05 5.36
C ASP A 204 -10.79 5.48 6.60
N ASP A 205 -9.84 4.63 6.98
CA ASP A 205 -8.73 4.97 7.86
C ASP A 205 -7.40 4.58 7.19
N VAL A 206 -6.33 5.29 7.56
CA VAL A 206 -4.98 4.97 7.09
C VAL A 206 -4.03 4.94 8.26
N LEU A 207 -3.21 3.91 8.28
CA LEU A 207 -2.20 3.66 9.29
C LEU A 207 -0.82 3.64 8.63
N ILE A 208 0.18 4.11 9.35
CA ILE A 208 1.59 3.99 8.98
C ILE A 208 2.30 3.03 9.92
N LYS A 209 3.22 2.22 9.39
CA LYS A 209 4.17 1.43 10.18
C LYS A 209 5.57 1.63 9.61
N LEU A 210 6.50 2.07 10.46
CA LEU A 210 7.92 2.12 10.09
C LEU A 210 8.61 0.79 10.48
N PRO A 211 9.70 0.41 9.79
CA PRO A 211 10.47 -0.77 10.14
C PRO A 211 10.94 -0.77 11.59
N GLU A 212 11.21 -1.95 12.15
CA GLU A 212 11.70 -2.14 13.52
C GLU A 212 12.85 -1.20 13.91
N ALA A 213 13.79 -0.94 12.99
CA ALA A 213 14.92 -0.05 13.27
C ALA A 213 14.51 1.38 13.66
N PHE A 214 13.35 1.85 13.21
CA PHE A 214 12.79 3.16 13.57
C PHE A 214 12.07 3.13 14.91
N ARG A 215 11.80 1.95 15.45
CA ARG A 215 11.10 1.73 16.72
C ARG A 215 12.04 1.30 17.85
N GLN A 216 13.28 0.95 17.51
CA GLN A 216 14.27 0.41 18.43
C GLN A 216 15.32 1.45 18.85
N ASP A 217 15.71 1.41 20.12
CA ASP A 217 16.84 2.15 20.65
C ASP A 217 18.20 1.69 20.06
N GLY A 218 19.30 2.30 20.52
CA GLY A 218 20.65 1.95 20.05
C GLY A 218 21.08 0.50 20.36
N ASN A 219 20.40 -0.18 21.30
CA ASN A 219 20.67 -1.57 21.67
C ASN A 219 19.76 -2.56 20.94
N GLY A 220 18.81 -2.09 20.13
CA GLY A 220 17.84 -2.93 19.43
C GLY A 220 16.60 -3.29 20.25
N THR A 221 16.34 -2.59 21.36
CA THR A 221 15.13 -2.80 22.18
C THR A 221 14.02 -1.86 21.72
N GLU A 222 12.78 -2.36 21.61
CA GLU A 222 11.61 -1.53 21.28
C GLU A 222 11.49 -0.36 22.28
N ALA A 223 11.36 0.85 21.76
CA ALA A 223 11.32 2.09 22.51
C ALA A 223 10.31 3.06 21.89
N LEU A 224 9.16 3.22 22.53
CA LEU A 224 8.04 4.00 21.99
C LEU A 224 8.41 5.46 21.69
N GLU A 225 9.19 6.10 22.57
CA GLU A 225 9.64 7.49 22.35
C GLU A 225 10.57 7.62 21.13
N VAL A 226 11.43 6.62 20.87
CA VAL A 226 12.24 6.57 19.63
C VAL A 226 11.31 6.51 18.42
N TYR A 227 10.25 5.71 18.49
CA TYR A 227 9.30 5.57 17.40
C TYR A 227 8.54 6.89 17.13
N LYS A 228 8.05 7.56 18.18
CA LYS A 228 7.35 8.84 18.08
C LYS A 228 8.22 9.92 17.45
N ILE A 229 9.48 10.03 17.86
CA ILE A 229 10.44 10.98 17.29
C ILE A 229 10.69 10.67 15.81
N ASN A 230 10.94 9.40 15.47
CA ASN A 230 11.18 8.99 14.08
C ASN A 230 9.96 9.22 13.17
N LEU A 231 8.74 9.02 13.67
CA LEU A 231 7.51 9.37 12.94
C LEU A 231 7.41 10.88 12.68
N ALA A 232 7.76 11.72 13.65
CA ALA A 232 7.79 13.19 13.46
C ALA A 232 8.86 13.61 12.44
N ILE A 233 10.04 12.98 12.46
CA ILE A 233 11.09 13.21 11.46
C ILE A 233 10.60 12.80 10.06
N VAL A 234 9.98 11.62 9.92
CA VAL A 234 9.41 11.17 8.64
C VAL A 234 8.34 12.14 8.15
N GLU A 235 7.46 12.63 9.03
CA GLU A 235 6.48 13.66 8.68
C GLU A 235 7.16 14.94 8.20
N ALA A 236 8.17 15.42 8.90
CA ALA A 236 8.88 16.64 8.54
C ALA A 236 9.56 16.52 7.18
N VAL A 237 10.19 15.38 6.92
CA VAL A 237 10.84 15.06 5.66
C VAL A 237 9.82 14.97 4.52
N VAL A 238 8.75 14.20 4.68
CA VAL A 238 7.75 13.97 3.61
C VAL A 238 6.96 15.24 3.29
N LYS A 239 6.54 16.00 4.31
CA LYS A 239 5.86 17.29 4.10
C LYS A 239 6.80 18.41 3.70
N GLN A 240 8.12 18.19 3.81
CA GLN A 240 9.17 19.19 3.59
C GLN A 240 8.92 20.45 4.43
N LYS A 241 8.67 20.25 5.73
CA LYS A 241 8.25 21.28 6.68
C LYS A 241 8.66 20.86 8.09
N SER A 242 9.03 21.81 8.94
CA SER A 242 9.25 21.51 10.37
C SER A 242 7.95 21.08 11.05
N ILE A 243 8.06 20.13 11.99
CA ILE A 243 6.91 19.50 12.65
C ILE A 243 7.09 19.58 14.16
N ALA A 244 6.04 20.00 14.86
CA ALA A 244 6.00 19.98 16.31
C ALA A 244 6.06 18.55 16.86
N LEU A 245 6.86 18.34 17.89
CA LEU A 245 6.96 17.09 18.62
C LEU A 245 5.78 16.96 19.60
N GLU A 246 5.34 15.74 19.82
CA GLU A 246 4.22 15.45 20.75
C GLU A 246 4.55 15.77 22.20
N SER A 247 5.84 15.76 22.54
CA SER A 247 6.38 16.15 23.83
C SER A 247 7.78 16.71 23.65
N SER A 248 8.23 17.51 24.62
CA SER A 248 9.59 18.03 24.63
C SER A 248 10.61 16.89 24.68
N VAL A 249 11.62 16.97 23.82
CA VAL A 249 12.66 15.95 23.65
C VAL A 249 14.00 16.50 24.09
N ASP A 250 14.68 15.78 25.00
CA ASP A 250 16.07 16.04 25.34
C ASP A 250 16.99 15.39 24.30
N GLU A 251 17.53 16.20 23.40
CA GLU A 251 18.38 15.78 22.28
C GLU A 251 19.64 15.03 22.74
N ARG A 252 20.12 15.29 23.97
CA ARG A 252 21.31 14.64 24.54
C ARG A 252 21.12 13.14 24.69
N LEU A 253 19.89 12.68 24.91
CA LEU A 253 19.55 11.25 25.02
C LEU A 253 19.73 10.49 23.69
N TYR A 254 19.56 11.19 22.57
CA TYR A 254 19.60 10.59 21.23
C TYR A 254 20.85 10.99 20.43
N GLY A 255 21.55 12.04 20.89
CA GLY A 255 22.72 12.62 20.23
C GLY A 255 22.40 13.13 18.83
N VAL A 256 21.22 13.72 18.66
CA VAL A 256 20.72 14.29 17.41
C VAL A 256 20.16 15.67 17.71
N ASP A 257 20.67 16.68 17.01
CA ASP A 257 20.21 18.07 17.05
C ASP A 257 18.98 18.18 16.13
N LEU A 258 17.79 17.92 16.69
CA LEU A 258 16.51 17.87 15.98
C LEU A 258 16.04 19.26 15.58
N ASN A 259 16.30 20.28 16.40
CA ASN A 259 15.97 21.69 16.08
C ASN A 259 17.03 22.39 15.22
N GLN A 260 18.20 21.76 15.03
CA GLN A 260 19.32 22.25 14.24
C GLN A 260 19.91 23.58 14.73
N ASN A 261 19.90 23.82 16.06
CA ASN A 261 20.42 25.04 16.67
C ASN A 261 21.94 24.97 16.96
N GLY A 262 22.57 23.82 16.74
CA GLY A 262 24.01 23.60 16.90
C GLY A 262 24.44 23.17 18.31
N VAL A 263 23.51 22.98 19.25
CA VAL A 263 23.75 22.40 20.57
C VAL A 263 22.76 21.25 20.82
N PHE A 264 23.00 20.42 21.84
CA PHE A 264 22.02 19.43 22.28
C PHE A 264 21.26 19.96 23.49
N ASP A 265 19.99 20.31 23.29
CA ASP A 265 19.12 20.83 24.33
C ASP A 265 17.71 20.20 24.28
N ASN A 266 16.75 20.84 24.96
CA ASN A 266 15.35 20.41 24.87
C ASN A 266 14.69 21.11 23.69
N THR A 267 13.95 20.35 22.90
CA THR A 267 13.21 20.87 21.74
C THR A 267 11.79 20.34 21.70
N ASP A 268 10.89 21.17 21.15
CA ASP A 268 9.51 20.82 20.86
C ASP A 268 9.26 20.68 19.34
N GLU A 269 10.31 20.68 18.52
CA GLU A 269 10.22 20.67 17.05
C GLU A 269 11.30 19.78 16.40
N ALA A 270 10.90 19.02 15.38
CA ALA A 270 11.78 18.42 14.40
C ALA A 270 11.91 19.37 13.20
N VAL A 271 13.04 20.06 13.08
CA VAL A 271 13.25 21.09 12.06
C VAL A 271 13.59 20.46 10.71
N PHE A 272 12.83 20.83 9.69
CA PHE A 272 13.15 20.49 8.30
C PHE A 272 14.05 21.56 7.70
N ASN A 273 15.25 21.16 7.27
CA ASN A 273 16.17 22.04 6.56
C ASN A 273 16.81 21.29 5.40
N ALA A 274 16.63 21.82 4.19
CA ALA A 274 17.21 21.25 2.96
C ALA A 274 18.51 21.95 2.53
N ALA A 275 18.92 23.04 3.19
CA ALA A 275 20.03 23.89 2.75
C ALA A 275 21.39 23.18 2.74
N ASP A 276 21.53 22.15 3.56
CA ASP A 276 22.75 21.36 3.75
C ASP A 276 22.67 19.98 3.07
N GLY A 277 21.68 19.77 2.19
CA GLY A 277 21.43 18.47 1.59
C GLY A 277 20.97 17.41 2.59
N PHE A 278 20.31 17.82 3.68
CA PHE A 278 19.82 16.97 4.76
C PHE A 278 20.92 16.32 5.61
N THR A 279 22.14 16.87 5.59
CA THR A 279 23.28 16.29 6.31
C THR A 279 23.17 16.43 7.83
N LYS A 280 22.47 17.44 8.34
CA LYS A 280 22.19 17.62 9.77
C LYS A 280 20.96 16.90 10.28
N MET A 281 19.93 16.73 9.45
CA MET A 281 18.76 15.94 9.83
C MET A 281 19.19 14.48 10.02
N ALA A 282 18.73 13.81 11.07
CA ALA A 282 19.00 12.39 11.32
C ALA A 282 17.83 11.72 12.04
N TYR A 283 17.64 10.42 11.80
CA TYR A 283 16.80 9.57 12.63
C TYR A 283 17.44 9.35 14.01
N VAL A 284 16.66 8.87 14.96
CA VAL A 284 17.13 8.47 16.30
C VAL A 284 17.10 6.95 16.47
N GLY A 285 17.76 6.43 17.52
CA GLY A 285 17.83 5.00 17.81
C GLY A 285 18.60 4.20 16.75
N LYS A 286 18.17 2.97 16.48
CA LYS A 286 18.84 2.07 15.53
C LYS A 286 18.79 2.57 14.08
N ALA A 287 17.73 3.28 13.68
CA ALA A 287 17.62 3.91 12.36
C ALA A 287 18.73 4.94 12.09
N LYS A 288 19.24 5.62 13.14
CA LYS A 288 20.41 6.50 13.05
C LYS A 288 21.64 5.76 12.55
N ALA A 289 21.95 4.63 13.17
CA ALA A 289 23.10 3.79 12.80
C ALA A 289 22.92 3.22 11.39
N GLN A 290 21.73 2.71 11.06
CA GLN A 290 21.44 2.21 9.72
C GLN A 290 21.59 3.28 8.64
N ARG A 291 21.25 4.54 8.94
CA ARG A 291 21.49 5.65 8.02
C ARG A 291 22.98 5.91 7.80
N GLN A 292 23.79 5.87 8.86
CA GLN A 292 25.25 6.03 8.77
C GLN A 292 25.90 4.92 7.94
N GLU A 293 25.30 3.72 7.96
CA GLU A 293 25.70 2.57 7.15
C GLU A 293 25.15 2.59 5.71
N GLY A 294 24.32 3.57 5.35
CA GLY A 294 23.68 3.66 4.03
C GLY A 294 22.58 2.63 3.77
N LYS A 295 22.02 2.02 4.82
CA LYS A 295 20.94 1.02 4.73
C LYS A 295 19.55 1.64 4.65
N VAL A 296 19.37 2.83 5.23
CA VAL A 296 18.14 3.61 5.14
C VAL A 296 18.48 5.04 4.73
N HIS A 297 17.61 5.65 3.94
CA HIS A 297 17.84 6.98 3.39
C HIS A 297 16.89 8.03 3.99
N LEU A 298 17.28 9.29 3.83
CA LEU A 298 16.48 10.45 4.19
C LEU A 298 16.67 11.52 3.12
N ALA A 299 15.57 11.94 2.50
CA ALA A 299 15.53 13.07 1.58
C ALA A 299 14.12 13.65 1.54
N GLY A 300 14.03 14.97 1.41
CA GLY A 300 12.76 15.69 1.44
C GLY A 300 11.73 15.16 0.45
N GLY A 301 10.54 14.85 0.93
CA GLY A 301 9.43 14.35 0.13
C GLY A 301 9.49 12.86 -0.19
N LEU A 302 10.39 12.08 0.42
CA LEU A 302 10.48 10.62 0.28
C LEU A 302 10.32 9.91 1.62
N PHE A 303 9.67 8.76 1.60
CA PHE A 303 9.60 7.87 2.77
C PHE A 303 10.87 7.01 2.87
N PRO A 304 11.29 6.61 4.09
CA PRO A 304 12.34 5.61 4.25
C PRO A 304 11.88 4.24 3.75
N GLU A 305 12.86 3.43 3.37
CA GLU A 305 12.69 2.03 2.99
C GLU A 305 11.94 1.25 4.05
N GLY A 306 11.07 0.34 3.59
CA GLY A 306 10.25 -0.48 4.44
C GLY A 306 9.12 0.27 5.16
N THR A 307 8.88 1.55 4.86
CA THR A 307 7.64 2.20 5.31
C THR A 307 6.44 1.45 4.75
N GLU A 308 5.48 1.14 5.62
CA GLU A 308 4.26 0.44 5.28
C GLU A 308 3.05 1.35 5.52
N PHE A 309 2.03 1.22 4.67
CA PHE A 309 0.72 1.79 4.88
C PHE A 309 -0.35 0.71 4.84
N LEU A 310 -1.28 0.79 5.78
CA LEU A 310 -2.50 0.01 5.79
C LEU A 310 -3.67 0.96 5.63
N HIS A 311 -4.62 0.62 4.78
CA HIS A 311 -5.78 1.44 4.48
C HIS A 311 -7.01 0.55 4.47
N SER A 312 -7.91 0.73 5.44
CA SER A 312 -9.19 0.03 5.43
C SER A 312 -10.26 0.89 4.78
N VAL A 313 -11.01 0.30 3.85
CA VAL A 313 -12.20 0.92 3.26
C VAL A 313 -13.41 0.24 3.86
N ARG A 314 -14.26 1.01 4.55
CA ARG A 314 -15.37 0.48 5.34
C ARG A 314 -16.72 0.93 4.81
N TYR A 315 -17.73 0.12 5.10
CA TYR A 315 -19.11 0.57 5.05
C TYR A 315 -19.35 1.61 6.16
N ILE A 316 -20.49 2.28 6.09
CA ILE A 316 -20.94 3.24 7.11
C ILE A 316 -22.01 2.54 7.93
N ASP A 317 -21.94 2.71 9.25
CA ASP A 317 -23.02 2.36 10.16
C ASP A 317 -23.67 3.63 10.72
N TRP A 318 -24.96 3.54 11.04
CA TRP A 318 -25.71 4.58 11.72
C TRP A 318 -25.76 4.25 13.21
N ASP A 319 -25.28 5.18 14.04
CA ASP A 319 -25.45 5.11 15.49
C ASP A 319 -26.76 5.80 15.88
N GLU A 320 -27.74 5.01 16.32
CA GLU A 320 -29.05 5.54 16.74
C GLU A 320 -28.95 6.30 18.07
N ASP A 321 -28.05 5.90 18.97
CA ASP A 321 -27.92 6.47 20.30
C ASP A 321 -27.19 7.82 20.24
N GLU A 322 -26.13 7.89 19.42
CA GLU A 322 -25.31 9.09 19.28
C GLU A 322 -25.75 9.99 18.12
N GLY A 323 -26.71 9.55 17.30
CA GLY A 323 -27.31 10.33 16.22
C GLY A 323 -26.34 10.73 15.10
N HIS A 324 -25.29 9.94 14.87
CA HIS A 324 -24.29 10.20 13.84
C HIS A 324 -23.76 8.92 13.19
N ILE A 325 -23.02 9.10 12.09
CA ILE A 325 -22.40 8.00 11.35
C ILE A 325 -21.12 7.52 12.03
N ARG A 326 -20.83 6.23 11.94
CA ARG A 326 -19.57 5.64 12.38
C ARG A 326 -19.03 4.63 11.37
N MET A 327 -17.76 4.25 11.53
CA MET A 327 -17.17 3.19 10.71
C MET A 327 -17.82 1.85 11.03
N ALA A 328 -18.24 1.12 9.99
CA ALA A 328 -18.77 -0.22 10.16
C ALA A 328 -17.70 -1.22 10.61
N ALA A 329 -18.13 -2.28 11.31
CA ALA A 329 -17.26 -3.40 11.67
C ALA A 329 -16.85 -4.22 10.43
N ARG A 330 -17.69 -4.21 9.38
CA ARG A 330 -17.45 -4.86 8.11
C ARG A 330 -16.58 -4.03 7.18
N MET A 331 -15.53 -4.65 6.63
CA MET A 331 -14.65 -4.04 5.64
C MET A 331 -15.09 -4.36 4.22
N LYS A 332 -15.02 -3.37 3.33
CA LYS A 332 -15.12 -3.57 1.87
C LYS A 332 -13.79 -4.07 1.33
N GLU A 333 -12.72 -3.39 1.73
CA GLU A 333 -11.37 -3.65 1.26
C GLU A 333 -10.35 -3.36 2.37
N LEU A 334 -9.22 -4.08 2.32
CA LEU A 334 -8.02 -3.78 3.08
C LEU A 334 -6.87 -3.64 2.09
N ARG A 335 -6.28 -2.45 2.01
CA ARG A 335 -5.23 -2.12 1.05
C ARG A 335 -3.91 -1.92 1.80
N TYR A 336 -2.85 -2.44 1.22
CA TYR A 336 -1.52 -2.46 1.78
C TYR A 336 -0.53 -1.89 0.79
N ALA A 337 0.38 -1.05 1.27
CA ALA A 337 1.51 -0.55 0.51
C ALA A 337 2.79 -0.68 1.31
N ILE A 338 3.90 -0.98 0.63
CA ILE A 338 5.24 -1.01 1.24
C ILE A 338 6.28 -0.39 0.32
N LYS A 339 7.15 0.44 0.89
CA LYS A 339 8.33 0.99 0.23
C LYS A 339 9.40 -0.09 0.10
N ARG A 340 9.48 -0.75 -1.05
CA ARG A 340 10.48 -1.79 -1.33
C ARG A 340 11.86 -1.21 -1.59
N GLU A 341 11.89 -0.11 -2.32
CA GLU A 341 13.13 0.52 -2.76
C GLU A 341 13.07 2.03 -2.59
N TRP A 342 14.18 2.61 -2.13
CA TRP A 342 14.36 4.05 -2.18
C TRP A 342 14.91 4.47 -3.55
N LYS A 343 14.44 5.62 -4.04
CA LYS A 343 14.82 6.16 -5.36
C LYS A 343 15.43 7.54 -5.19
N THR A 344 16.57 7.77 -5.84
CA THR A 344 17.16 9.10 -5.95
C THR A 344 16.23 10.03 -6.75
N TYR A 345 16.37 11.34 -6.54
CA TYR A 345 15.65 12.33 -7.34
C TYR A 345 15.92 12.17 -8.85
N SER A 346 17.15 11.74 -9.21
CA SER A 346 17.51 11.48 -10.60
C SER A 346 16.76 10.29 -11.20
N GLU A 347 16.55 9.23 -10.42
CA GLU A 347 15.77 8.05 -10.85
C GLU A 347 14.30 8.38 -10.97
N LEU A 348 13.75 9.14 -10.03
CA LEU A 348 12.36 9.60 -10.08
C LEU A 348 12.10 10.52 -11.28
N SER A 349 13.03 11.43 -11.60
CA SER A 349 12.95 12.25 -12.80
C SER A 349 13.01 11.40 -14.07
N ARG A 350 13.94 10.45 -14.16
CA ARG A 350 14.03 9.55 -15.32
C ARG A 350 12.78 8.68 -15.49
N ALA A 351 12.21 8.19 -14.41
CA ALA A 351 10.97 7.43 -14.44
C ALA A 351 9.79 8.27 -14.98
N ALA A 352 9.67 9.52 -14.56
CA ALA A 352 8.65 10.44 -15.07
C ALA A 352 8.87 10.83 -16.54
N ASP A 353 10.12 10.97 -16.97
CA ASP A 353 10.46 11.28 -18.36
C ASP A 353 10.26 10.09 -19.30
N ALA A 354 10.51 8.85 -18.84
CA ALA A 354 10.36 7.64 -19.65
C ALA A 354 8.95 7.50 -20.23
N GLU A 355 7.91 7.73 -19.42
CA GLU A 355 6.51 7.69 -19.86
C GLU A 355 6.24 8.72 -20.99
N ARG A 356 6.76 9.94 -20.82
CA ARG A 356 6.63 11.01 -21.82
C ARG A 356 7.32 10.65 -23.13
N PHE A 357 8.51 10.06 -23.04
CA PHE A 357 9.27 9.64 -24.21
C PHE A 357 8.63 8.44 -24.92
N GLU A 358 8.06 7.48 -24.20
CA GLU A 358 7.34 6.35 -24.80
C GLU A 358 6.16 6.83 -25.68
N ALA A 359 5.37 7.80 -25.20
CA ALA A 359 4.29 8.38 -25.99
C ALA A 359 4.81 9.10 -27.25
N GLN A 360 5.93 9.83 -27.15
CA GLN A 360 6.52 10.57 -28.27
C GLN A 360 7.16 9.65 -29.32
N ILE A 361 7.89 8.61 -28.89
CA ILE A 361 8.62 7.70 -29.79
C ILE A 361 7.65 6.84 -30.61
N ASN A 362 6.54 6.41 -30.01
CA ASN A 362 5.56 5.58 -30.72
C ASN A 362 4.78 6.37 -31.78
N GLY A 363 4.88 7.71 -31.82
CA GLY A 363 4.19 8.55 -32.79
C GLY A 363 2.66 8.42 -32.72
N THR A 364 2.14 7.90 -31.60
CA THR A 364 0.71 7.63 -31.44
C THR A 364 -0.01 8.88 -30.96
N THR A 365 -1.19 9.13 -31.51
CA THR A 365 -2.14 10.12 -31.00
C THR A 365 -3.03 9.57 -29.88
N GLN A 366 -2.81 8.30 -29.50
CA GLN A 366 -3.51 7.57 -28.46
C GLN A 366 -2.53 7.06 -27.40
N GLY A 367 -3.05 6.81 -26.20
CA GLY A 367 -2.28 6.23 -25.10
C GLY A 367 -1.83 4.81 -25.39
N VAL A 368 -0.71 4.39 -24.78
CA VAL A 368 -0.26 3.00 -24.80
C VAL A 368 -0.71 2.33 -23.50
N MET A 369 -1.08 1.06 -23.58
CA MET A 369 -1.46 0.29 -22.39
C MET A 369 -0.26 0.15 -21.45
N ALA A 370 -0.38 0.62 -20.22
CA ALA A 370 0.68 0.52 -19.24
C ALA A 370 0.87 -0.93 -18.78
N THR A 371 2.11 -1.28 -18.46
CA THR A 371 2.46 -2.58 -17.87
C THR A 371 2.99 -2.38 -16.46
N PHE A 372 2.50 -3.18 -15.52
CA PHE A 372 2.94 -3.18 -14.13
C PHE A 372 3.60 -4.51 -13.79
N TYR A 373 4.70 -4.45 -13.03
CA TYR A 373 5.44 -5.61 -12.57
C TYR A 373 4.91 -6.08 -11.21
N GLY A 374 4.90 -7.38 -10.99
CA GLY A 374 4.39 -7.99 -9.77
C GLY A 374 3.20 -8.90 -10.01
N ASN A 375 2.47 -9.20 -8.94
CA ASN A 375 1.33 -10.13 -8.97
C ASN A 375 0.38 -9.87 -7.78
N TYR A 376 -0.74 -10.57 -7.75
CA TYR A 376 -1.74 -10.43 -6.68
C TYR A 376 -1.24 -10.85 -5.29
N GLU A 377 -0.24 -11.74 -5.21
CA GLU A 377 0.30 -12.26 -3.96
C GLU A 377 1.32 -11.31 -3.34
N THR A 378 2.26 -10.75 -4.10
CA THR A 378 3.31 -9.86 -3.55
C THR A 378 3.03 -8.37 -3.76
N GLY A 379 1.95 -8.07 -4.49
CA GLY A 379 1.60 -6.72 -4.94
C GLY A 379 2.22 -6.35 -6.29
N PHE A 380 1.77 -5.22 -6.83
CA PHE A 380 2.31 -4.60 -8.04
C PHE A 380 3.18 -3.40 -7.68
N GLU A 381 4.32 -3.30 -8.37
CA GLU A 381 5.34 -2.30 -8.11
C GLU A 381 5.23 -1.10 -9.06
N ASN A 382 5.45 0.09 -8.53
CA ASN A 382 5.55 1.31 -9.31
C ASN A 382 7.02 1.74 -9.50
N PRO A 383 7.30 2.63 -10.47
CA PRO A 383 8.66 3.15 -10.68
C PRO A 383 9.26 3.94 -9.51
N GLN A 384 8.42 4.35 -8.54
CA GLN A 384 8.80 5.09 -7.34
C GLN A 384 9.27 4.16 -6.20
N GLY A 385 9.27 2.84 -6.40
CA GLY A 385 9.77 1.84 -5.45
C GLY A 385 8.75 1.35 -4.42
N TRP A 386 7.45 1.59 -4.66
CA TRP A 386 6.36 1.08 -3.84
C TRP A 386 5.73 -0.16 -4.44
N SER A 387 5.34 -1.12 -3.59
CA SER A 387 4.47 -2.24 -3.95
C SER A 387 3.09 -2.08 -3.30
N TYR A 388 2.03 -2.33 -4.07
CA TYR A 388 0.64 -2.24 -3.64
C TYR A 388 -0.08 -3.58 -3.76
N GLN A 389 -0.78 -3.96 -2.69
CA GLN A 389 -1.62 -5.14 -2.61
C GLN A 389 -2.97 -4.77 -1.99
N GLY A 390 -4.03 -5.50 -2.33
CA GLY A 390 -5.31 -5.36 -1.65
C GLY A 390 -5.97 -6.70 -1.36
N PHE A 391 -6.90 -6.64 -0.42
CA PHE A 391 -7.85 -7.67 -0.10
C PHE A 391 -9.23 -7.05 -0.22
N ILE A 392 -10.18 -7.82 -0.75
CA ILE A 392 -11.54 -7.37 -1.04
C ILE A 392 -12.52 -8.43 -0.57
N GLU A 393 -13.74 -8.00 -0.27
CA GLU A 393 -14.84 -8.89 0.03
C GLU A 393 -15.08 -9.94 -1.06
N ALA A 394 -15.14 -11.20 -0.64
CA ALA A 394 -15.55 -12.36 -1.40
C ALA A 394 -17.08 -12.43 -1.47
N ARG A 395 -17.59 -13.32 -2.34
CA ARG A 395 -19.03 -13.51 -2.56
C ARG A 395 -19.78 -13.97 -1.32
N ASP A 396 -19.13 -14.74 -0.45
CA ASP A 396 -19.67 -15.18 0.85
C ASP A 396 -19.51 -14.12 1.95
N GLY A 397 -18.84 -13.01 1.63
CA GLY A 397 -18.61 -11.90 2.54
C GLY A 397 -17.31 -11.96 3.34
N THR A 398 -16.51 -13.02 3.22
CA THR A 398 -15.16 -13.07 3.82
C THR A 398 -14.21 -12.15 3.06
N LEU A 399 -13.06 -11.77 3.63
CA LEU A 399 -12.02 -11.09 2.86
C LEU A 399 -11.17 -12.10 2.08
N ARG A 400 -10.82 -11.78 0.84
CA ARG A 400 -9.90 -12.54 -0.01
C ARG A 400 -8.84 -11.64 -0.64
N PRO A 401 -7.68 -12.16 -1.08
CA PRO A 401 -6.76 -11.40 -1.91
C PRO A 401 -7.46 -10.87 -3.16
N GLN A 402 -7.14 -9.63 -3.54
CA GLN A 402 -7.54 -9.08 -4.84
C GLN A 402 -6.89 -9.89 -5.97
N THR A 403 -7.61 -10.05 -7.08
CA THR A 403 -7.08 -10.58 -8.34
C THR A 403 -6.13 -9.59 -8.99
N ARG A 404 -5.44 -10.01 -10.06
CA ARG A 404 -4.58 -9.12 -10.84
C ARG A 404 -5.29 -7.83 -11.28
N GLU A 405 -6.48 -7.94 -11.89
CA GLU A 405 -7.21 -6.77 -12.39
C GLU A 405 -7.66 -5.83 -11.26
N GLU A 406 -8.08 -6.40 -10.12
CA GLU A 406 -8.46 -5.64 -8.93
C GLU A 406 -7.25 -4.91 -8.33
N THR A 407 -6.10 -5.56 -8.20
CA THR A 407 -4.89 -4.93 -7.64
C THR A 407 -4.30 -3.86 -8.57
N ILE A 408 -4.30 -4.09 -9.90
CA ILE A 408 -3.81 -3.10 -10.88
C ILE A 408 -4.61 -1.79 -10.82
N ASN A 409 -5.86 -1.82 -10.34
CA ASN A 409 -6.63 -0.61 -10.12
C ASN A 409 -5.92 0.39 -9.17
N CYS A 410 -5.20 -0.11 -8.15
CA CYS A 410 -4.40 0.71 -7.25
C CYS A 410 -3.31 1.49 -8.00
N MET A 411 -2.70 0.86 -9.02
CA MET A 411 -1.60 1.45 -9.78
C MET A 411 -2.04 2.68 -10.59
N GLY A 412 -3.33 2.80 -10.90
CA GLY A 412 -3.91 3.99 -11.53
C GLY A 412 -3.71 5.26 -10.72
N CYS A 413 -3.89 5.16 -9.40
CA CYS A 413 -3.74 6.30 -8.49
C CYS A 413 -2.30 6.44 -7.97
N HIS A 414 -1.57 5.34 -7.89
CA HIS A 414 -0.29 5.25 -7.18
C HIS A 414 0.92 5.02 -8.11
N SER A 415 0.91 5.50 -9.35
CA SER A 415 2.10 5.37 -10.22
C SER A 415 2.49 6.67 -10.89
N HIS A 416 1.55 7.32 -11.59
CA HIS A 416 1.87 8.38 -12.56
C HIS A 416 1.13 9.70 -12.29
N LEU A 417 0.61 9.90 -11.06
CA LEU A 417 -0.16 11.09 -10.72
C LEU A 417 0.68 12.18 -10.07
N GLY A 418 0.55 13.41 -10.59
CA GLY A 418 1.16 14.60 -10.01
C GLY A 418 0.63 14.97 -8.61
N ALA A 419 -0.57 14.49 -8.24
CA ALA A 419 -1.22 14.81 -6.97
C ALA A 419 -0.65 14.06 -5.74
N THR A 420 0.28 13.12 -5.93
CA THR A 420 0.89 12.33 -4.84
C THR A 420 2.22 12.91 -4.36
N THR A 421 2.62 12.56 -3.13
CA THR A 421 4.02 12.72 -2.67
C THR A 421 4.58 11.33 -2.43
N ASP A 422 5.62 10.98 -3.17
CA ASP A 422 6.23 9.64 -3.17
C ASP A 422 5.17 8.53 -3.24
N SER A 423 4.27 8.61 -4.23
CA SER A 423 3.16 7.67 -4.43
C SER A 423 2.09 7.62 -3.33
N VAL A 424 2.12 8.50 -2.33
CA VAL A 424 1.17 8.48 -1.21
C VAL A 424 0.29 9.73 -1.21
N PHE A 425 -1.01 9.56 -0.94
CA PHE A 425 -1.97 10.65 -0.78
C PHE A 425 -2.20 11.07 0.68
N ALA A 426 -2.39 10.09 1.56
CA ALA A 426 -2.94 10.33 2.90
C ALA A 426 -1.97 11.07 3.83
N PHE A 427 -0.74 10.58 3.96
CA PHE A 427 0.20 11.11 4.95
C PHE A 427 0.68 12.56 4.68
N PRO A 428 0.92 12.99 3.43
CA PRO A 428 1.16 14.42 3.13
C PRO A 428 -0.03 15.32 3.49
N ARG A 429 -1.24 14.76 3.58
CA ARG A 429 -2.49 15.42 3.98
C ARG A 429 -2.85 15.21 5.45
N LYS A 430 -1.95 14.59 6.24
CA LYS A 430 -2.09 14.46 7.70
C LYS A 430 -2.33 15.85 8.31
N PHE A 431 -3.24 15.97 9.26
CA PHE A 431 -3.47 17.23 9.95
C PHE A 431 -2.23 17.69 10.71
N GLU A 432 -2.08 19.00 10.80
CA GLU A 432 -0.99 19.61 11.56
C GLU A 432 -1.33 19.64 13.05
N GLY A 433 -0.29 19.78 13.87
CA GLY A 433 -0.40 19.85 15.32
C GLY A 433 -0.39 18.50 16.01
N THR A 434 -0.40 18.55 17.34
CA THR A 434 -0.33 17.39 18.23
C THR A 434 -1.71 17.00 18.78
N ASP A 435 -2.76 17.76 18.42
CA ASP A 435 -4.13 17.47 18.80
C ASP A 435 -4.55 16.10 18.26
N LYS A 436 -5.14 15.29 19.14
CA LYS A 436 -5.49 13.90 18.87
C LYS A 436 -7.00 13.71 18.59
N THR A 437 -7.80 14.77 18.80
CA THR A 437 -9.26 14.81 18.58
C THR A 437 -9.64 15.32 17.20
#